data_AF-A0A7W4V3A2-F1
#
_entry.id   AF-A0A7W4V3A2-F1
#
_cell.length_a   1.000
_cell.length_b   1.000
_cell.length_c   1.000
_cell.angle_alpha   90.00
_cell.angle_beta   90.00
_cell.angle_gamma   90.00
#
_symmetry.space_group_name_H-M   'P 1'
#
loop_
_entity.id
_entity.type
_entity.pdbx_description
1 polymer ?
#
loop_
_entity_poly.entity_id
_entity_poly.type
_entity_poly.pdbx_seq_one_letter_code
_entity_poly.pdbx_strand_id
1 'polypeptide(L)'
;MPERAWVNRIAIYGSHVAGIFLPGNDVRNLDAYQNEVGDLTGWREADLNILMDNGQSQLQRQNTDLEAIRARAQFLLTVTLAFVGVAVASTELVGRSIFAIVIWVIGIAIVICSAFGAGGVVVAKKTLRIVDTRLLSQQHPPLLPVTAKAVATAVKDGENAVATGITVFRDAVALFLVGFVFVCVGWVIALAS
;
A
#
# COMPACT_ATOMS: atom_id res chain seq x y z
N MET A 1 -14.26 -8.76 19.36
CA MET A 1 -13.30 -9.27 18.32
C MET A 1 -12.43 -8.16 17.65
N PRO A 2 -11.81 -7.19 18.38
CA PRO A 2 -10.92 -6.19 17.75
C PRO A 2 -9.43 -6.60 17.68
N GLU A 3 -8.95 -7.48 18.56
CA GLU A 3 -7.52 -7.85 18.64
C GLU A 3 -6.98 -8.54 17.38
N ARG A 4 -7.75 -9.47 16.78
CA ARG A 4 -7.32 -10.18 15.55
C ARG A 4 -7.18 -9.25 14.35
N ALA A 5 -7.98 -8.18 14.30
CA ALA A 5 -7.92 -7.20 13.21
C ALA A 5 -6.65 -6.35 13.28
N TRP A 6 -6.18 -6.03 14.50
CA TRP A 6 -4.96 -5.24 14.71
C TRP A 6 -3.69 -6.05 14.37
N VAL A 7 -3.63 -7.31 14.81
CA VAL A 7 -2.51 -8.21 14.48
C VAL A 7 -2.39 -8.44 12.97
N ASN A 8 -3.51 -8.61 12.26
CA ASN A 8 -3.50 -8.73 10.81
C ASN A 8 -2.98 -7.46 10.11
N ARG A 9 -3.34 -6.27 10.59
CA ARG A 9 -2.83 -5.00 10.02
C ARG A 9 -1.33 -4.85 10.19
N ILE A 10 -0.81 -5.19 11.37
CA ILE A 10 0.64 -5.17 11.62
C ILE A 10 1.37 -6.19 10.75
N ALA A 11 0.81 -7.39 10.59
CA ALA A 11 1.40 -8.39 9.71
C ALA A 11 1.43 -7.93 8.24
N ILE A 12 0.41 -7.22 7.78
CA ILE A 12 0.34 -6.65 6.42
C ILE A 12 1.31 -5.49 6.26
N TYR A 13 1.40 -4.60 7.24
CA TYR A 13 2.40 -3.52 7.25
C TYR A 13 3.82 -4.10 7.25
N GLY A 14 4.07 -5.08 8.13
CA GLY A 14 5.33 -5.80 8.22
C GLY A 14 5.71 -6.53 6.93
N SER A 15 4.75 -7.13 6.23
CA SER A 15 5.04 -7.76 4.93
C SER A 15 5.37 -6.73 3.84
N HIS A 16 4.75 -5.55 3.87
CA HIS A 16 5.10 -4.44 2.95
C HIS A 16 6.49 -3.88 3.24
N VAL A 17 6.87 -3.77 4.52
CA VAL A 17 8.23 -3.39 4.93
C VAL A 17 9.24 -4.47 4.55
N ALA A 18 8.93 -5.75 4.79
CA ALA A 18 9.80 -6.86 4.39
C ALA A 18 9.96 -6.96 2.86
N GLY A 19 8.95 -6.57 2.09
CA GLY A 19 8.99 -6.51 0.63
C GLY A 19 10.04 -5.54 0.07
N ILE A 20 10.52 -4.57 0.86
CA ILE A 20 11.67 -3.73 0.49
C ILE A 20 12.96 -4.56 0.42
N PHE A 21 13.13 -5.50 1.35
CA PHE A 21 14.35 -6.31 1.48
C PHE A 21 14.27 -7.63 0.71
N LEU A 22 13.07 -8.06 0.32
CA LEU A 22 12.80 -9.27 -0.46
C LEU A 22 11.99 -8.92 -1.73
N PRO A 23 12.62 -8.32 -2.75
CA PRO A 23 11.95 -7.99 -4.00
C PRO A 23 11.48 -9.26 -4.71
N GLY A 24 10.19 -9.33 -5.05
CA GLY A 24 9.60 -10.41 -5.85
C GLY A 24 8.63 -11.35 -5.12
N ASN A 25 8.45 -11.23 -3.80
CA ASN A 25 7.40 -11.97 -3.08
C ASN A 25 6.05 -11.24 -3.16
N ASP A 26 4.98 -12.00 -3.38
CA ASP A 26 3.61 -11.49 -3.27
C ASP A 26 3.36 -10.98 -1.85
N VAL A 27 3.06 -9.69 -1.75
CA VAL A 27 2.79 -9.04 -0.47
C VAL A 27 1.34 -9.31 -0.08
N ARG A 28 1.10 -9.68 1.19
CA ARG A 28 -0.25 -9.95 1.70
C ARG A 28 -1.20 -8.77 1.43
N ASN A 29 -2.32 -9.05 0.79
CA ASN A 29 -3.42 -8.11 0.60
C ASN A 29 -4.49 -8.30 1.68
N LEU A 30 -5.20 -7.21 1.99
CA LEU A 30 -6.45 -7.26 2.74
C LEU A 30 -7.53 -7.89 1.88
N ASP A 31 -8.27 -8.85 2.42
CA ASP A 31 -9.55 -9.30 1.87
C ASP A 31 -10.62 -8.24 2.20
N ALA A 32 -10.61 -7.14 1.45
CA ALA A 32 -11.60 -6.07 1.59
C ALA A 32 -12.94 -6.45 0.94
N TYR A 33 -12.91 -7.33 -0.07
CA TYR A 33 -14.11 -7.80 -0.77
C TYR A 33 -14.47 -9.25 -0.43
N GLN A 34 -15.58 -9.41 0.28
CA GLN A 34 -16.14 -10.71 0.68
C GLN A 34 -17.06 -11.33 -0.39
N ASN A 35 -17.44 -10.56 -1.41
CA ASN A 35 -18.30 -11.08 -2.47
C ASN A 35 -17.49 -11.96 -3.42
N GLU A 36 -17.97 -13.18 -3.64
CA GLU A 36 -17.40 -14.07 -4.65
C GLU A 36 -17.99 -13.76 -6.02
N VAL A 37 -17.24 -14.10 -7.07
CA VAL A 37 -17.75 -14.05 -8.43
C VAL A 37 -18.94 -15.00 -8.51
N GLY A 38 -20.12 -14.47 -8.85
CA GLY A 38 -21.33 -15.28 -9.00
C GLY A 38 -21.19 -16.33 -10.12
N ASP A 39 -22.08 -17.31 -10.13
CA ASP A 39 -22.12 -18.29 -11.21
C ASP A 39 -22.56 -17.64 -12.53
N LEU A 40 -21.66 -17.67 -13.52
CA LEU A 40 -21.87 -17.13 -14.86
C LEU A 40 -22.44 -18.19 -15.83
N THR A 41 -22.72 -19.41 -15.35
CA THR A 41 -23.23 -20.49 -16.18
C THR A 41 -24.63 -20.16 -16.72
N GLY A 42 -24.80 -20.23 -18.03
CA GLY A 42 -26.07 -19.94 -18.70
C GLY A 42 -26.36 -18.46 -19.01
N TRP A 43 -25.41 -17.55 -18.73
CA TRP A 43 -25.52 -16.16 -19.14
C TRP A 43 -25.44 -16.02 -20.66
N ARG A 44 -26.21 -15.08 -21.22
CA ARG A 44 -26.18 -14.80 -22.66
C ARG A 44 -24.90 -14.04 -23.00
N GLU A 45 -24.44 -14.16 -24.24
CA GLU A 45 -23.25 -13.44 -24.72
C GLU A 45 -23.37 -11.91 -24.54
N ALA A 46 -24.57 -11.36 -24.73
CA ALA A 46 -24.84 -9.94 -24.50
C ALA A 46 -24.58 -9.52 -23.04
N ASP A 47 -24.99 -10.35 -22.08
CA ASP A 47 -24.80 -10.09 -20.65
C ASP A 47 -23.32 -10.25 -20.24
N LEU A 48 -22.63 -11.22 -20.83
CA LEU A 48 -21.19 -11.43 -20.65
C LEU A 48 -20.36 -10.26 -21.19
N ASN A 49 -20.75 -9.69 -22.33
CA ASN A 49 -20.09 -8.50 -22.91
C ASN A 49 -20.26 -7.28 -22.01
N ILE A 50 -21.47 -7.04 -21.48
CA ILE A 50 -21.72 -5.95 -20.52
C ILE A 50 -20.84 -6.12 -19.27
N LEU A 51 -20.72 -7.35 -18.75
CA LEU A 51 -19.86 -7.63 -17.60
C LEU A 51 -18.38 -7.36 -17.91
N MET A 52 -17.91 -7.77 -19.09
CA MET A 52 -16.53 -7.51 -19.52
C MET A 52 -16.24 -6.02 -19.67
N ASP A 53 -17.11 -5.24 -20.32
CA ASP A 53 -16.91 -3.80 -20.53
C ASP A 53 -16.87 -3.04 -19.19
N ASN A 54 -17.78 -3.38 -18.28
CA ASN A 54 -17.79 -2.82 -16.93
C ASN A 54 -16.55 -3.24 -16.13
N GLY A 55 -16.13 -4.50 -16.25
CA GLY A 55 -14.95 -5.02 -15.56
C GLY A 55 -13.65 -4.37 -16.06
N GLN A 56 -13.48 -4.20 -17.36
CA GLN A 56 -12.34 -3.48 -17.95
C GLN A 56 -12.30 -2.02 -17.50
N SER A 57 -13.46 -1.35 -17.51
CA SER A 57 -13.58 0.04 -17.04
C SER A 57 -13.27 0.18 -15.54
N GLN A 58 -13.54 -0.84 -14.73
CA GLN A 58 -13.17 -0.87 -13.32
C GLN A 58 -11.67 -1.11 -13.13
N LEU A 59 -11.09 -2.08 -13.84
CA LEU A 59 -9.65 -2.36 -13.79
C LEU A 59 -8.82 -1.13 -14.19
N GLN A 60 -9.26 -0.39 -15.21
CA GLN A 60 -8.60 0.84 -15.62
C GLN A 60 -8.61 1.90 -14.51
N ARG A 61 -9.77 2.11 -13.87
CA ARG A 61 -9.89 3.01 -12.70
C ARG A 61 -9.00 2.59 -11.55
N GLN A 62 -8.99 1.30 -11.21
CA GLN A 62 -8.14 0.76 -10.15
C GLN A 62 -6.64 0.96 -10.45
N ASN A 63 -6.23 0.81 -11.70
CA ASN A 63 -4.84 1.08 -12.08
C ASN A 63 -4.48 2.56 -11.88
N THR A 64 -5.34 3.47 -12.31
CA THR A 64 -5.17 4.92 -12.07
C THR A 64 -5.07 5.23 -10.58
N ASP A 65 -5.92 4.62 -9.75
CA ASP A 65 -5.88 4.80 -8.29
C ASP A 65 -4.58 4.27 -7.67
N LEU A 66 -4.09 3.10 -8.12
CA LEU A 66 -2.82 2.55 -7.66
C LEU A 66 -1.63 3.43 -8.07
N GLU A 67 -1.62 3.97 -9.28
CA GLU A 67 -0.60 4.93 -9.74
C GLU A 67 -0.62 6.21 -8.90
N ALA A 68 -1.81 6.74 -8.60
CA ALA A 68 -1.96 7.92 -7.73
C ALA A 68 -1.45 7.65 -6.31
N ILE A 69 -1.76 6.47 -5.74
CA ILE A 69 -1.25 6.05 -4.42
C ILE A 69 0.28 5.93 -4.45
N ARG A 70 0.84 5.32 -5.50
CA ARG A 70 2.30 5.20 -5.67
C ARG A 70 2.97 6.57 -5.75
N ALA A 71 2.43 7.51 -6.52
CA ALA A 71 2.96 8.86 -6.64
C ALA A 71 2.94 9.59 -5.28
N ARG A 72 1.84 9.47 -4.53
CA ARG A 72 1.74 10.04 -3.17
C ARG A 72 2.72 9.39 -2.18
N ALA A 73 2.93 8.08 -2.29
CA ALA A 73 3.92 7.37 -1.48
C ALA A 73 5.36 7.78 -1.81
N GLN A 74 5.69 7.99 -3.10
CA GLN A 74 6.99 8.53 -3.51
C GLN A 74 7.22 9.94 -2.94
N PHE A 75 6.19 10.79 -3.00
CA PHE A 75 6.26 12.11 -2.39
C PHE A 75 6.50 12.03 -0.88
N LEU A 76 5.74 11.20 -0.16
CA LEU A 76 5.91 10.99 1.27
C LEU A 76 7.31 10.48 1.61
N LEU A 77 7.85 9.54 0.84
CA LEU A 77 9.21 9.02 1.01
C LEU A 77 10.25 10.14 0.91
N THR A 78 10.16 10.97 -0.13
CA THR A 78 11.08 12.10 -0.34
C THR A 78 10.99 13.11 0.80
N VAL A 79 9.79 13.50 1.23
CA VAL A 79 9.58 14.41 2.36
C VAL A 79 10.15 13.82 3.65
N THR A 80 9.93 12.52 3.86
CA THR A 80 10.42 11.81 5.04
C THR A 80 11.95 11.81 5.10
N LEU A 81 12.62 11.52 3.98
CA LEU A 81 14.07 11.54 3.89
C LEU A 81 14.64 12.96 4.08
N ALA A 82 14.01 13.97 3.49
CA ALA A 82 14.40 15.37 3.69
C ALA A 82 14.27 15.77 5.17
N PHE A 83 13.16 15.40 5.81
CA PHE A 83 12.93 15.67 7.23
C PHE A 83 13.97 14.98 8.13
N VAL A 84 14.28 13.70 7.87
CA VAL A 84 15.35 12.98 8.58
C VAL A 84 16.70 13.68 8.41
N GLY A 85 17.02 14.15 7.19
CA GLY A 85 18.25 14.91 6.93
C GLY A 85 18.34 16.18 7.78
N VAL A 86 17.26 16.97 7.83
CA VAL A 86 17.18 18.17 8.69
C VAL A 86 17.27 17.80 10.17
N ALA A 87 16.57 16.75 10.60
CA ALA A 87 16.63 16.27 11.97
C ALA A 87 18.07 15.93 12.34
N VAL A 88 18.76 15.07 11.57
CA VAL A 88 20.13 14.66 11.85
C VAL A 88 21.11 15.85 11.84
N ALA A 89 20.94 16.81 10.94
CA ALA A 89 21.76 18.03 10.92
C ALA A 89 21.62 18.87 12.21
N SER A 90 20.48 18.77 12.92
CA SER A 90 20.21 19.48 14.18
C SER A 90 20.69 18.74 15.44
N THR A 91 21.56 17.73 15.30
CA THR A 91 22.06 16.92 16.42
C THR A 91 22.79 17.74 17.49
N GLU A 92 23.53 18.79 17.09
CA GLU A 92 24.22 19.68 18.04
C GLU A 92 23.25 20.47 18.93
N LEU A 93 22.07 20.83 18.43
CA LEU A 93 21.02 21.50 19.22
C LEU A 93 20.45 20.56 20.28
N VAL A 94 20.16 19.32 19.90
CA VAL A 94 19.54 18.32 20.79
C VAL A 94 20.54 17.74 21.81
N GLY A 95 21.83 17.75 21.48
CA GLY A 95 22.92 17.22 22.30
C GLY A 95 23.05 17.81 23.71
N ARG A 96 22.36 18.92 24.00
CA ARG A 96 22.40 19.63 25.30
C ARG A 96 21.64 18.92 26.42
N SER A 97 20.66 18.09 26.09
CA SER A 97 19.82 17.39 27.07
C SER A 97 19.63 15.93 26.70
N ILE A 98 20.00 15.03 27.62
CA ILE A 98 19.85 13.57 27.44
C ILE A 98 18.38 13.21 27.20
N PHE A 99 17.45 13.89 27.87
CA PHE A 99 16.02 13.63 27.72
C PHE A 99 15.51 14.04 26.33
N ALA A 100 16.03 15.16 25.79
CA ALA A 100 15.74 15.60 24.43
C ALA A 100 16.26 14.60 23.39
N ILE A 101 17.49 14.08 23.58
CA ILE A 101 18.09 13.06 22.71
C ILE A 101 17.22 11.80 22.65
N VAL A 102 16.77 11.28 23.80
CA VAL A 102 15.96 10.04 23.84
C VAL A 102 14.67 10.21 23.06
N ILE A 103 13.92 11.29 23.31
CA ILE A 103 12.66 11.58 22.62
C ILE A 103 12.89 11.78 21.12
N TRP A 104 13.96 12.49 20.76
CA TRP A 104 14.32 12.77 19.37
C TRP A 104 14.72 11.50 18.59
N VAL A 105 15.53 10.61 19.19
CA VAL A 105 15.92 9.33 18.58
C VAL A 105 14.69 8.45 18.33
N ILE A 106 13.77 8.38 19.31
CA ILE A 106 12.50 7.65 19.15
C ILE A 106 11.69 8.24 17.99
N GLY A 107 11.59 9.57 17.91
CA GLY A 107 10.92 10.26 16.81
C GLY A 107 11.50 9.90 15.46
N ILE A 108 12.83 9.95 15.31
CA ILE A 108 13.52 9.55 14.07
C ILE A 108 13.26 8.08 13.72
N ALA A 109 13.32 7.17 14.69
CA ALA A 109 13.05 5.76 14.45
C ALA A 109 11.64 5.56 13.87
N ILE A 110 10.63 6.26 14.42
CA ILE A 110 9.25 6.21 13.93
C ILE A 110 9.14 6.79 12.51
N VAL A 111 9.81 7.92 12.23
CA VAL A 111 9.85 8.53 10.89
C VAL A 111 10.50 7.58 9.87
N ILE A 112 11.56 6.89 10.23
CA ILE A 112 12.20 5.88 9.37
C ILE A 112 11.24 4.70 9.11
N CYS A 113 10.50 4.25 10.13
CA CYS A 113 9.47 3.22 9.95
C CYS A 113 8.38 3.67 8.95
N SER A 114 7.98 4.95 8.95
CA SER A 114 7.10 5.52 7.92
C SER A 114 7.73 5.47 6.53
N ALA A 115 9.01 5.83 6.40
CA ALA A 115 9.73 5.78 5.12
C ALA A 115 9.68 4.36 4.53
N PHE A 116 9.85 3.33 5.36
CA PHE A 116 9.72 1.95 4.91
C PHE A 116 8.28 1.58 4.53
N GLY A 117 7.25 2.10 5.22
CA GLY A 117 5.85 1.92 4.78
C GLY A 117 5.60 2.52 3.40
N ALA A 118 6.06 3.75 3.18
CA ALA A 118 5.96 4.44 1.89
C ALA A 118 6.75 3.71 0.79
N GLY A 119 8.00 3.34 1.06
CA GLY A 119 8.84 2.57 0.15
C GLY A 119 8.23 1.22 -0.22
N GLY A 120 7.60 0.54 0.73
CA GLY A 120 6.89 -0.72 0.50
C GLY A 120 5.73 -0.55 -0.48
N VAL A 121 4.96 0.54 -0.40
CA VAL A 121 3.91 0.86 -1.37
C VAL A 121 4.46 1.15 -2.76
N VAL A 122 5.64 1.80 -2.85
CA VAL A 122 6.28 2.12 -4.13
C VAL A 122 6.80 0.86 -4.82
N VAL A 123 7.49 0.00 -4.07
CA VAL A 123 8.16 -1.20 -4.58
C VAL A 123 7.19 -2.37 -4.77
N ALA A 124 6.11 -2.44 -3.99
CA ALA A 124 5.12 -3.50 -4.11
C ALA A 124 4.63 -3.62 -5.55
N LYS A 125 5.03 -4.72 -6.18
CA LYS A 125 4.56 -5.12 -7.51
C LYS A 125 3.15 -5.65 -7.33
N LYS A 126 2.17 -4.74 -7.33
CA LYS A 126 0.77 -5.13 -7.30
C LYS A 126 0.44 -5.69 -8.66
N THR A 127 0.43 -7.02 -8.74
CA THR A 127 0.02 -7.76 -9.91
C THR A 127 -1.47 -7.54 -10.11
N LEU A 128 -1.85 -6.44 -10.77
CA LEU A 128 -3.13 -6.40 -11.44
C LEU A 128 -3.07 -7.55 -12.43
N ARG A 129 -3.85 -8.61 -12.18
CA ARG A 129 -4.05 -9.71 -13.13
C ARG A 129 -4.82 -9.17 -14.33
N ILE A 130 -4.16 -8.33 -15.12
CA ILE A 130 -4.64 -7.96 -16.45
C ILE A 130 -4.70 -9.29 -17.20
N VAL A 131 -5.89 -9.61 -17.71
CA VAL A 131 -6.11 -10.86 -18.43
C VAL A 131 -5.15 -10.88 -19.62
N ASP A 132 -4.09 -11.69 -19.52
CA ASP A 132 -3.05 -11.74 -20.54
C ASP A 132 -3.65 -12.37 -21.79
N THR A 133 -3.71 -11.59 -22.88
CA THR A 133 -4.20 -12.06 -24.17
C THR A 133 -3.39 -13.24 -24.70
N ARG A 134 -2.16 -13.44 -24.21
CA ARG A 134 -1.31 -14.61 -24.49
C ARG A 134 -1.81 -15.89 -23.82
N LEU A 135 -2.48 -15.79 -22.66
CA LEU A 135 -3.10 -16.95 -22.01
C LEU A 135 -4.47 -17.25 -22.62
N LEU A 136 -5.19 -16.22 -23.06
CA LEU A 136 -6.45 -16.39 -23.80
C LEU A 136 -6.24 -17.03 -25.17
N SER A 137 -5.13 -16.73 -25.87
CA SER A 137 -4.81 -17.35 -27.16
C SER A 137 -4.47 -18.84 -27.09
N GLN A 138 -4.20 -19.37 -25.89
CA GLN A 138 -3.93 -20.79 -25.65
C GLN A 138 -5.19 -21.59 -25.28
N GLN A 139 -6.32 -20.93 -25.04
CA GLN A 139 -7.56 -21.59 -24.67
C GLN A 139 -8.41 -22.00 -25.88
N HIS A 140 -9.10 -23.14 -25.74
CA HIS A 140 -10.03 -23.62 -26.76
C HIS A 140 -11.41 -22.97 -26.56
N PRO A 141 -12.16 -22.65 -27.63
CA PRO A 141 -13.50 -22.06 -27.53
C PRO A 141 -14.48 -22.89 -26.68
N PRO A 142 -15.45 -22.28 -25.97
CA PRO A 142 -15.86 -20.87 -26.00
C PRO A 142 -15.08 -19.96 -25.02
N LEU A 143 -14.50 -18.87 -25.54
CA LEU A 143 -13.60 -17.97 -24.82
C LEU A 143 -14.32 -16.93 -23.93
N LEU A 144 -15.52 -16.51 -24.31
CA LEU A 144 -16.30 -15.44 -23.66
C LEU A 144 -16.60 -15.69 -22.17
N PRO A 145 -17.19 -16.82 -21.75
CA PRO A 145 -17.50 -17.05 -20.34
C PRO A 145 -16.24 -17.21 -19.47
N VAL A 146 -15.16 -17.79 -20.03
CA VAL A 146 -13.89 -17.94 -19.31
C VAL A 146 -13.20 -16.59 -19.12
N THR A 147 -13.21 -15.75 -20.15
CA THR A 147 -12.66 -14.39 -20.09
C THR A 147 -13.45 -13.51 -19.12
N ALA A 148 -14.79 -13.58 -19.16
CA ALA A 148 -15.66 -12.86 -18.24
C ALA A 148 -15.40 -13.23 -16.77
N LYS A 149 -15.24 -14.53 -16.47
CA LYS A 149 -14.87 -14.99 -15.12
C LYS A 149 -13.48 -14.51 -14.70
N ALA A 150 -12.51 -14.52 -15.61
CA ALA A 150 -11.16 -14.03 -15.34
C ALA A 150 -11.14 -12.52 -15.05
N VAL A 151 -11.90 -11.72 -15.82
CA VAL A 151 -12.06 -10.28 -15.59
C VAL A 151 -12.70 -10.01 -14.23
N ALA A 152 -13.79 -10.71 -13.88
CA ALA A 152 -14.44 -10.55 -12.58
C ALA A 152 -13.51 -10.87 -11.40
N THR A 153 -12.69 -11.93 -11.54
CA THR A 153 -11.68 -12.29 -10.54
C THR A 153 -10.58 -11.23 -10.44
N ALA A 154 -10.11 -10.72 -11.57
CA ALA A 154 -9.11 -9.66 -11.62
C ALA A 154 -9.59 -8.36 -10.96
N VAL A 155 -10.87 -8.00 -11.14
CA VAL A 155 -11.49 -6.82 -10.48
C VAL A 155 -11.42 -6.97 -8.97
N LYS A 156 -11.80 -8.15 -8.43
CA LYS A 156 -11.71 -8.44 -6.99
C LYS A 156 -10.27 -8.32 -6.47
N ASP A 157 -9.32 -8.92 -7.16
CA ASP A 157 -7.89 -8.87 -6.79
C ASP A 157 -7.38 -7.41 -6.81
N GLY A 158 -7.80 -6.61 -7.80
CA GLY A 158 -7.45 -5.20 -7.93
C GLY A 158 -8.04 -4.31 -6.83
N GLU A 159 -9.30 -4.51 -6.42
CA GLU A 159 -9.89 -3.79 -5.29
C GLU A 159 -9.17 -4.08 -3.97
N ASN A 160 -8.85 -5.34 -3.72
CA ASN A 160 -8.05 -5.75 -2.56
C ASN A 160 -6.66 -5.08 -2.57
N ALA A 161 -6.03 -5.01 -3.74
CA ALA A 161 -4.74 -4.34 -3.90
C ALA A 161 -4.84 -2.81 -3.65
N VAL A 162 -5.88 -2.14 -4.16
CA VAL A 162 -6.13 -0.71 -3.90
C VAL A 162 -6.36 -0.46 -2.42
N ALA A 163 -7.28 -1.20 -1.78
CA ALA A 163 -7.60 -1.06 -0.36
C ALA A 163 -6.37 -1.27 0.54
N THR A 164 -5.54 -2.25 0.20
CA THR A 164 -4.26 -2.51 0.90
C THR A 164 -3.30 -1.33 0.74
N GLY A 165 -3.19 -0.78 -0.48
CA GLY A 165 -2.34 0.39 -0.74
C GLY A 165 -2.74 1.61 0.05
N ILE A 166 -4.04 1.92 0.06
CA ILE A 166 -4.58 3.04 0.84
C ILE A 166 -4.31 2.83 2.32
N THR A 167 -4.52 1.63 2.84
CA THR A 167 -4.32 1.33 4.26
C THR A 167 -2.86 1.49 4.67
N VAL A 168 -1.93 0.86 3.93
CA VAL A 168 -0.49 0.96 4.23
C VAL A 168 -0.01 2.40 4.09
N PHE A 169 -0.45 3.13 3.07
CA PHE A 169 -0.12 4.54 2.90
C PHE A 169 -0.65 5.40 4.06
N ARG A 170 -1.90 5.20 4.47
CA ARG A 170 -2.50 5.93 5.60
C ARG A 170 -1.71 5.66 6.89
N ASP A 171 -1.36 4.41 7.15
CA ASP A 171 -0.63 4.03 8.36
C ASP A 171 0.81 4.59 8.33
N ALA A 172 1.46 4.64 7.16
CA ALA A 172 2.73 5.33 6.97
C ALA A 172 2.63 6.84 7.27
N VAL A 173 1.61 7.52 6.72
CA VAL A 173 1.37 8.95 7.02
C VAL A 173 1.15 9.18 8.51
N ALA A 174 0.38 8.32 9.17
CA ALA A 174 0.15 8.43 10.61
C ALA A 174 1.46 8.29 11.41
N LEU A 175 2.31 7.32 11.06
CA LEU A 175 3.64 7.16 11.65
C LEU A 175 4.52 8.38 11.39
N PHE A 176 4.51 8.94 10.18
CA PHE A 176 5.25 10.16 9.88
C PHE A 176 4.84 11.31 10.79
N LEU A 177 3.53 11.56 10.93
CA LEU A 177 3.02 12.65 11.77
C LEU A 177 3.37 12.47 13.25
N VAL A 178 3.24 11.24 13.77
CA VAL A 178 3.64 10.93 15.14
C VAL A 178 5.14 11.19 15.31
N GLY A 179 5.98 10.60 14.46
CA GLY A 179 7.42 10.79 14.53
C GLY A 179 7.85 12.25 14.40
N PHE A 180 7.20 13.01 13.52
CA PHE A 180 7.40 14.45 13.35
C PHE A 180 7.16 15.21 14.66
N VAL A 181 6.03 14.95 15.34
CA VAL A 181 5.72 15.58 16.63
C VAL A 181 6.78 15.24 17.68
N PHE A 182 7.22 13.98 17.77
CA PHE A 182 8.28 13.58 18.71
C PHE A 182 9.60 14.33 18.45
N VAL A 183 10.02 14.45 17.19
CA VAL A 183 11.23 15.21 16.83
C VAL A 183 11.08 16.69 17.19
N CYS A 184 9.92 17.30 16.91
CA CYS A 184 9.66 18.69 17.29
C CYS A 184 9.66 18.90 18.81
N VAL A 185 9.07 18.00 19.58
CA VAL A 185 9.12 18.03 21.05
C VAL A 185 10.55 17.92 21.55
N GLY A 186 11.36 17.04 20.93
CA GLY A 186 12.79 16.95 21.21
C GLY A 186 13.52 18.28 21.01
N TRP A 187 13.24 19.00 19.92
CA TRP A 187 13.79 20.34 19.69
C TRP A 187 13.34 21.36 20.74
N VAL A 188 12.05 21.39 21.08
CA VAL A 188 11.53 22.33 22.08
C VAL A 188 12.16 22.10 23.44
N ILE A 189 12.30 20.83 23.87
CA ILE A 189 12.95 20.50 25.14
C ILE A 189 14.43 20.90 25.11
N ALA A 190 15.13 20.65 24.00
CA ALA A 190 16.52 21.02 23.85
C ALA A 190 16.77 22.54 23.85
N LEU A 191 15.80 23.32 23.36
CA LEU A 191 15.84 24.79 23.39
C LEU A 191 15.52 25.36 24.78
N ALA A 192 14.73 24.63 25.58
CA ALA A 192 14.35 25.01 26.93
C ALA A 192 15.38 24.60 28.01
N SER A 193 16.34 23.73 27.65
CA SER A 193 17.44 23.25 28.51
C SER A 193 18.74 23.98 28.25
#